data_AF-A0A9N9DRD4-F1
#
_entry.id   AF-A0A9N9DRD4-F1
#
_cell.length_a   1.000
_cell.length_b   1.000
_cell.length_c   1.000
_cell.angle_alpha   90.00
_cell.angle_beta   90.00
_cell.angle_gamma   90.00
#
_symmetry.space_group_name_H-M   'P 1'
#
loop_
_entity.id
_entity.type
_entity.pdbx_description
1 polymer ?
#
loop_
_entity_poly.entity_id
_entity_poly.type
_entity_poly.pdbx_seq_one_letter_code
_entity_poly.pdbx_strand_id
1 'polypeptide(L)'
;MWNEIRLKLQKMTKTAKELVEEWSDYSDCPHQHHEKRISWLEIGIEKNFIKLFDYNSFENWKLIGRGGFGTVYSAYSNDIKNTMVLKSLHVNDSKNLLYLFDGFIRE
;
A
#
# COMPACT_ATOMS: atom_id res chain seq x y z
N MET A 1 28.62 6.92 -4.16
CA MET A 1 27.33 7.11 -3.45
C MET A 1 26.15 7.38 -4.40
N TRP A 2 26.10 8.48 -5.16
CA TRP A 2 24.96 8.78 -6.07
C TRP A 2 24.78 7.78 -7.23
N ASN A 3 25.86 7.24 -7.77
CA ASN A 3 25.78 6.24 -8.85
C ASN A 3 25.17 4.92 -8.39
N GLU A 4 25.43 4.49 -7.16
CA GLU A 4 24.86 3.26 -6.62
C GLU A 4 23.35 3.39 -6.38
N ILE A 5 22.90 4.56 -5.91
CA ILE A 5 21.48 4.86 -5.73
C ILE A 5 20.77 4.84 -7.10
N ARG A 6 21.35 5.48 -8.12
CA ARG A 6 20.81 5.48 -9.48
C ARG A 6 20.71 4.07 -10.07
N LEU A 7 21.73 3.24 -9.88
CA LEU A 7 21.73 1.85 -10.36
C LEU A 7 20.68 1.00 -9.65
N LYS A 8 20.48 1.18 -8.34
CA LYS A 8 19.41 0.52 -7.59
C LYS A 8 18.03 0.92 -8.09
N LEU A 9 17.80 2.21 -8.31
CA LEU A 9 16.53 2.71 -8.85
C LEU A 9 16.26 2.17 -10.26
N GLN A 10 17.26 2.18 -11.16
CA GLN A 10 17.11 1.63 -12.51
C GLN A 10 16.77 0.13 -12.48
N LYS A 11 17.42 -0.65 -11.62
CA LYS A 11 17.13 -2.07 -11.45
C LYS A 11 15.71 -2.31 -10.97
N MET A 12 15.26 -1.59 -9.95
CA MET A 12 13.87 -1.67 -9.46
C MET A 12 12.85 -1.31 -10.55
N THR A 13 13.14 -0.27 -11.33
CA THR A 13 12.23 0.19 -12.39
C THR A 13 12.13 -0.84 -13.52
N LYS A 14 13.24 -1.50 -13.86
CA LYS A 14 13.29 -2.57 -14.86
C LYS A 14 12.46 -3.78 -14.40
N THR A 15 12.67 -4.23 -13.16
CA THR A 15 11.91 -5.35 -12.59
C THR A 15 10.41 -5.04 -12.48
N ALA A 16 10.04 -3.82 -12.10
CA ALA A 16 8.64 -3.41 -12.06
C ALA A 16 8.00 -3.42 -13.46
N LYS A 17 8.71 -3.00 -14.51
CA LYS A 17 8.22 -3.07 -15.89
C LYS A 17 8.08 -4.51 -16.40
N GLU A 18 9.08 -5.35 -16.16
CA GLU A 18 9.03 -6.78 -16.52
C GLU A 18 7.86 -7.49 -15.84
N LEU A 19 7.59 -7.17 -14.56
CA LEU A 19 6.41 -7.65 -13.83
C LEU A 19 5.10 -7.00 -14.27
N VAL A 20 5.09 -5.93 -15.06
CA VAL A 20 3.85 -5.40 -15.65
C VAL A 20 3.60 -6.08 -17.00
N GLU A 21 4.66 -6.30 -17.79
CA GLU A 21 4.58 -6.96 -19.09
C GLU A 21 4.24 -8.45 -18.97
N GLU A 22 4.88 -9.20 -18.05
CA GLU A 22 4.56 -10.61 -17.78
C GLU A 22 3.09 -10.81 -17.38
N TRP A 23 2.48 -9.80 -16.77
CA TRP A 23 1.10 -9.85 -16.27
C TRP A 23 0.08 -9.41 -17.32
N SER A 24 0.53 -8.74 -18.38
CA SER A 24 -0.29 -8.38 -19.54
C SER A 24 -0.58 -9.57 -20.45
N ASP A 25 0.33 -10.56 -20.52
CA ASP A 25 0.15 -11.79 -21.31
C ASP A 25 -0.78 -12.81 -20.61
N TYR A 26 -0.97 -12.69 -19.29
CA TYR A 26 -1.83 -13.59 -18.51
C TYR A 26 -3.34 -13.30 -18.70
N SER A 27 -3.69 -12.16 -19.33
CA SER A 27 -5.09 -11.70 -19.48
C SER A 27 -5.85 -12.27 -20.68
N ASP A 28 -5.19 -12.92 -21.64
CA ASP A 28 -5.85 -13.44 -22.85
C ASP A 28 -6.24 -14.91 -22.73
N CYS A 29 -7.34 -15.19 -22.03
CA CYS A 29 -8.11 -16.43 -22.20
C CYS A 29 -9.61 -16.15 -22.07
N PRO A 30 -10.40 -16.31 -23.14
CA PRO A 30 -11.83 -16.14 -23.06
C PRO A 30 -12.43 -17.42 -22.48
N HIS A 31 -13.06 -17.33 -21.32
CA HIS A 31 -14.30 -18.03 -20.92
C HIS A 31 -14.39 -18.06 -19.38
N GLN A 32 -15.35 -17.29 -18.85
CA GLN A 32 -16.00 -17.44 -17.55
C GLN A 32 -15.21 -18.17 -16.46
N HIS A 33 -14.32 -17.44 -15.78
CA HIS A 33 -13.80 -17.88 -14.49
C HIS A 33 -13.88 -16.69 -13.53
N HIS A 34 -14.35 -16.96 -12.31
CA HIS A 34 -14.40 -16.03 -11.19
C HIS A 34 -12.99 -15.45 -11.01
N GLU A 35 -12.76 -14.30 -11.65
CA GLU A 35 -11.46 -13.67 -11.83
C GLU A 35 -10.90 -13.47 -10.42
N LYS A 36 -9.88 -14.26 -10.09
CA LYS A 36 -9.21 -14.21 -8.80
C LYS A 36 -8.45 -12.88 -8.81
N ARG A 37 -9.15 -11.79 -8.47
CA ARG A 37 -8.59 -10.45 -8.47
C ARG A 37 -7.33 -10.50 -7.64
N ILE A 38 -6.20 -10.33 -8.32
CA ILE A 38 -4.91 -10.36 -7.68
C ILE A 38 -4.85 -9.09 -6.84
N SER A 39 -4.85 -9.28 -5.53
CA SER A 39 -4.73 -8.18 -4.59
C SER A 39 -3.30 -7.68 -4.65
N TRP A 40 -3.05 -6.60 -5.38
CA TRP A 40 -1.73 -5.96 -5.44
C TRP A 40 -1.17 -5.63 -4.05
N LEU A 41 -2.05 -5.46 -3.05
CA LEU A 41 -1.69 -5.34 -1.64
C LEU A 41 -1.04 -6.61 -1.10
N GLU A 42 -1.60 -7.78 -1.37
CA GLU A 42 -1.03 -9.07 -0.97
C GLU A 42 0.34 -9.27 -1.59
N ILE A 43 0.50 -8.96 -2.88
CA ILE A 43 1.81 -9.01 -3.56
C ILE A 43 2.78 -8.01 -2.95
N GLY A 44 2.34 -6.78 -2.70
CA GLY A 44 3.17 -5.74 -2.09
C GLY A 44 3.69 -6.16 -0.71
N ILE A 45 2.86 -6.84 0.08
CA ILE A 45 3.24 -7.41 1.37
C ILE A 45 4.21 -8.59 1.18
N GLU A 46 3.87 -9.56 0.33
CA GLU A 46 4.70 -10.76 0.09
C GLU A 46 6.10 -10.40 -0.43
N LYS A 47 6.18 -9.43 -1.34
CA LYS A 47 7.45 -8.93 -1.89
C LYS A 47 8.15 -7.89 -1.00
N ASN A 48 7.62 -7.62 0.19
CA ASN A 48 8.14 -6.62 1.15
C ASN A 48 8.27 -5.20 0.58
N PHE A 49 7.48 -4.84 -0.43
CA PHE A 49 7.33 -3.46 -0.88
C PHE A 49 6.47 -2.64 0.08
N ILE A 50 5.53 -3.30 0.77
CA ILE A 50 4.69 -2.74 1.82
C ILE A 50 5.04 -3.44 3.12
N LYS A 51 5.57 -2.68 4.09
CA LYS A 51 5.84 -3.20 5.43
C LYS A 51 4.57 -3.15 6.26
N LEU A 52 4.19 -4.28 6.84
CA LEU A 52 3.12 -4.36 7.82
C LEU A 52 3.63 -3.95 9.19
N PHE A 53 2.81 -3.20 9.91
CA PHE A 53 3.01 -2.85 11.31
C PHE A 53 1.79 -3.30 12.10
N ASP A 54 2.01 -3.84 13.29
CA ASP A 54 0.91 -4.08 14.22
C ASP A 54 0.37 -2.73 14.72
N TYR A 55 -0.92 -2.47 14.51
CA TYR A 55 -1.56 -1.25 14.96
C TYR A 55 -1.44 -1.03 16.47
N ASN A 56 -1.43 -2.12 17.24
CA ASN A 56 -1.35 -2.05 18.71
C ASN A 56 0.07 -1.83 19.23
N SER A 57 1.11 -1.90 18.37
CA SER A 57 2.51 -1.67 18.78
C SER A 57 2.88 -0.20 18.88
N PHE A 58 2.02 0.70 18.40
CA PHE A 58 2.24 2.13 18.49
C PHE A 58 1.89 2.65 19.88
N GLU A 59 2.72 3.57 20.38
CA GLU A 59 2.62 4.13 21.73
C GLU A 59 2.41 5.65 21.69
N ASN A 60 2.07 6.25 22.83
CA ASN A 60 1.98 7.71 22.99
C ASN A 60 1.05 8.39 21.96
N TRP A 61 -0.11 7.78 21.72
CA TRP A 61 -1.11 8.27 20.79
C TRP A 61 -1.60 9.67 21.17
N LYS A 62 -1.50 10.61 20.24
CA LYS A 62 -1.99 11.98 20.37
C LYS A 62 -2.82 12.36 19.16
N LEU A 63 -4.07 12.77 19.37
CA LEU A 63 -4.89 13.35 18.32
C LEU A 63 -4.25 14.68 17.86
N ILE A 64 -3.98 14.81 16.56
CA ILE A 64 -3.41 16.04 15.99
C ILE A 64 -4.31 16.71 14.95
N GLY A 65 -5.36 16.03 14.45
CA GLY A 65 -6.33 16.64 13.56
C GLY A 65 -7.53 15.76 13.23
N ARG A 66 -8.62 16.38 12.81
CA ARG A 66 -9.82 15.73 12.27
C ARG A 66 -10.28 16.48 11.02
N GLY A 67 -10.69 15.75 9.99
CA GLY A 67 -11.27 16.29 8.77
C GLY A 67 -12.34 15.36 8.21
N GLY A 68 -12.98 15.75 7.11
CA GLY A 68 -14.08 14.98 6.52
C GLY A 68 -13.71 13.57 6.06
N PHE A 69 -12.44 13.35 5.72
CA PHE A 69 -11.94 12.04 5.27
C PHE A 69 -11.39 11.17 6.40
N GLY A 70 -11.27 11.68 7.62
CA GLY A 70 -10.57 10.93 8.65
C GLY A 70 -10.05 11.70 9.84
N THR A 71 -9.36 10.97 10.71
CA THR A 71 -8.70 11.48 11.92
C THR A 71 -7.21 11.19 11.84
N VAL A 72 -6.39 12.15 12.27
CA VAL A 72 -4.93 12.06 12.24
C VAL A 72 -4.39 12.03 13.66
N TYR A 73 -3.59 11.02 13.95
CA TYR A 73 -2.88 10.83 15.21
C TYR A 73 -1.37 10.92 14.99
N SER A 74 -0.66 11.41 16.00
CA SER A 74 0.76 11.18 16.17
C SER A 74 0.94 10.00 17.13
N ALA A 75 1.85 9.09 16.82
CA ALA A 75 2.18 7.98 17.70
C ALA A 75 3.66 7.58 17.52
N TYR A 76 4.28 7.07 18.57
CA TYR A 76 5.65 6.55 18.52
C TYR A 76 5.65 5.09 18.06
N SER A 77 6.49 4.76 17.08
CA SER A 77 6.71 3.37 16.65
C SER A 77 8.01 2.86 17.23
N ASN A 78 7.93 1.77 18.00
CA ASN A 78 9.12 1.08 18.51
C ASN A 78 9.92 0.37 17.40
N ASP A 79 9.26 -0.07 16.32
CA ASP A 79 9.91 -0.73 15.19
C ASP A 79 10.76 0.22 14.35
N ILE A 80 10.32 1.48 14.22
CA ILE A 80 11.04 2.52 13.46
C ILE A 80 11.89 3.40 14.38
N LYS A 81 11.66 3.35 15.70
CA LYS A 81 12.27 4.23 16.72
C LYS A 81 12.05 5.71 16.43
N ASN A 82 10.84 6.06 16.00
CA ASN A 82 10.49 7.43 15.65
C ASN A 82 8.98 7.70 15.81
N THR A 83 8.62 8.98 15.94
CA THR A 83 7.24 9.45 15.92
C THR A 83 6.71 9.48 14.49
N MET A 84 5.55 8.87 14.30
CA MET A 84 4.85 8.71 13.03
C MET A 84 3.51 9.44 13.05
N VAL A 85 2.98 9.71 11.85
CA VAL A 85 1.64 10.24 11.64
C VAL A 85 0.75 9.11 11.12
N LEU A 86 -0.32 8.81 11.84
CA LEU A 86 -1.30 7.78 11.51
C LEU A 86 -2.62 8.44 11.14
N LYS A 87 -3.05 8.30 9.89
CA LYS A 87 -4.35 8.81 9.44
C LYS A 87 -5.35 7.66 9.33
N SER A 88 -6.37 7.67 10.17
CA SER A 88 -7.53 6.78 10.05
C SER A 88 -8.50 7.36 9.04
N LEU A 89 -8.92 6.59 8.05
CA LEU A 89 -9.92 7.03 7.08
C LEU A 89 -11.33 6.76 7.60
N HIS A 90 -12.25 7.72 7.42
CA HIS A 90 -13.66 7.52 7.69
C HIS A 90 -14.27 6.70 6.56
N VAL A 91 -14.69 5.48 6.87
CA VAL A 91 -15.28 4.57 5.88
C VAL A 91 -16.74 4.42 6.25
N ASN A 92 -17.62 5.02 5.45
CA ASN A 92 -19.06 5.04 5.71
C ASN A 92 -19.74 3.67 5.48
N ASP A 93 -19.08 2.72 4.81
CA ASP A 93 -19.58 1.37 4.60
C ASP A 93 -18.45 0.33 4.68
N SER A 94 -18.55 -0.60 5.64
CA SER A 94 -17.61 -1.72 5.81
C SER A 94 -17.55 -2.69 4.62
N LYS A 95 -18.49 -2.58 3.66
CA LYS A 95 -18.55 -3.41 2.46
C LYS A 95 -17.69 -2.90 1.29
N ASN A 96 -17.16 -1.67 1.34
CA ASN A 96 -16.50 -1.05 0.18
C ASN A 96 -15.08 -0.51 0.46
N LEU A 97 -14.34 -1.09 1.42
CA LEU A 97 -12.91 -0.78 1.60
C LEU A 97 -12.12 -1.00 0.30
N LEU A 98 -12.36 -2.11 -0.39
CA LEU A 98 -11.67 -2.46 -1.64
C LEU A 98 -11.95 -1.45 -2.77
N TYR A 99 -13.19 -0.96 -2.88
CA TYR A 99 -13.57 0.03 -3.90
C TYR A 99 -13.02 1.44 -3.59
N LEU A 100 -12.95 1.81 -2.31
CA LEU A 100 -12.35 3.09 -1.91
C LEU A 100 -10.85 3.15 -2.22
N PHE A 101 -10.12 2.03 -2.03
CA PHE A 101 -8.71 1.97 -2.42
C PHE A 101 -8.52 1.99 -3.94
N ASP A 102 -9.35 1.30 -4.72
CA ASP A 102 -9.27 1.32 -6.18
C ASP A 102 -9.60 2.72 -6.75
N GLY A 103 -10.52 3.46 -6.14
CA GLY A 103 -10.82 4.84 -6.52
C GLY A 103 -9.70 5.84 -6.18
N PHE A 104 -9.09 5.73 -4.99
CA PHE A 104 -8.02 6.64 -4.54
C PHE A 104 -6.72 6.52 -5.35
N ILE A 105 -6.45 5.37 -5.98
CA ILE A 105 -5.23 5.15 -6.78
C ILE A 105 -5.44 5.53 -8.27
N ARG A 106 -6.69 5.70 -8.71
CA ARG A 106 -7.03 6.01 -10.11
C ARG A 106 -7.11 7.51 -10.44
N GLU A 107 -7.09 8.39 -9.45
CA GLU A 107 -6.97 9.85 -9.60
C GLU A 107 -5.52 10.32 -9.42
#